data_AF-A0A285QCP9-F1
#
_entry.id   AF-A0A285QCP9-F1
#
_cell.length_a   1.000
_cell.length_b   1.000
_cell.length_c   1.000
_cell.angle_alpha   90.00
_cell.angle_beta   90.00
_cell.angle_gamma   90.00
#
_symmetry.space_group_name_H-M   'P 1'
#
loop_
_entity.id
_entity.type
_entity.pdbx_description
1 polymer ?
#
loop_
_entity_poly.entity_id
_entity_poly.type
_entity_poly.pdbx_seq_one_letter_code
_entity_poly.pdbx_strand_id
1 'polypeptide(L)'
;MFDVARTILHRPRALGFACAVAAVLLGLVYMAIAGAPTRYLIINAGALVIGCATLPLLDLAVAGGSRSLGGIVVAMAAALLATAILGPQVEGAARWVDLGGFVVQPSLVLLPVMLVAFARTRTTLATGGIVAAAAALALQPDRAMAAMLVVALVTLALLRRDRNVLIGLAAASIGLTVTLERADALPAVPYVDQILYSSFNVHLAAGLAVLTGTVLLVVPALSGWRRDPDCRVDYAVFGAVWFVAILAAALGNYPTPIVGYGGSAIIGYMMSLVALPRHAGSPAAETTASSRGSDPTTPGGHLRVGLG
;
A
#
# COMPACT_ATOMS: atom_id res chain seq x y z
N MET A 1 -9.83 -27.59 -9.11
CA MET A 1 -10.20 -26.27 -8.52
C MET A 1 -9.66 -26.11 -7.10
N PHE A 2 -9.79 -27.12 -6.22
CA PHE A 2 -9.27 -27.07 -4.84
C PHE A 2 -7.74 -26.90 -4.73
N ASP A 3 -6.94 -27.54 -5.59
CA ASP A 3 -5.47 -27.39 -5.54
C ASP A 3 -4.96 -26.01 -5.99
N VAL A 4 -5.62 -25.39 -6.96
CA VAL A 4 -5.28 -24.03 -7.41
C VAL A 4 -5.57 -23.01 -6.31
N ALA A 5 -6.73 -23.10 -5.66
CA ALA A 5 -7.08 -22.24 -4.54
C ALA A 5 -6.10 -22.42 -3.36
N ARG A 6 -5.71 -23.67 -3.05
CA ARG A 6 -4.74 -23.97 -2.00
C ARG A 6 -3.35 -23.43 -2.32
N THR A 7 -2.93 -23.48 -3.58
CA THR A 7 -1.63 -22.96 -4.04
C THR A 7 -1.57 -21.43 -3.97
N ILE A 8 -2.64 -20.73 -4.36
CA ILE A 8 -2.73 -19.26 -4.28
C ILE A 8 -2.71 -18.80 -2.82
N LEU A 9 -3.34 -19.54 -1.91
CA LEU A 9 -3.35 -19.21 -0.48
C LEU A 9 -1.97 -19.23 0.18
N HIS A 10 -1.00 -19.97 -0.38
CA HIS A 10 0.40 -19.98 0.06
C HIS A 10 1.28 -18.92 -0.63
N ARG A 11 0.70 -18.14 -1.56
CA ARG A 11 1.34 -17.04 -2.28
C ARG A 11 0.58 -15.75 -1.99
N PRO A 12 0.85 -15.09 -0.86
CA PRO A 12 0.02 -13.97 -0.39
C PRO A 12 -0.01 -12.79 -1.37
N ARG A 13 1.11 -12.52 -2.06
CA ARG A 13 1.12 -11.56 -3.18
C ARG A 13 0.20 -11.96 -4.33
N ALA A 14 0.20 -13.23 -4.73
CA ALA A 14 -0.66 -13.71 -5.81
C ALA A 14 -2.13 -13.66 -5.41
N LEU A 15 -2.45 -13.95 -4.14
CA LEU A 15 -3.78 -13.75 -3.58
C LEU A 15 -4.20 -12.29 -3.66
N GLY A 16 -3.33 -11.36 -3.22
CA GLY A 16 -3.62 -9.92 -3.31
C GLY A 16 -3.79 -9.42 -4.74
N PHE A 17 -2.98 -9.91 -5.67
CA PHE A 17 -3.14 -9.62 -7.09
C PHE A 17 -4.50 -10.12 -7.60
N ALA A 18 -4.88 -11.36 -7.29
CA ALA A 18 -6.17 -11.92 -7.69
C ALA A 18 -7.35 -11.15 -7.09
N CYS A 19 -7.26 -10.75 -5.82
CA CYS A 19 -8.24 -9.90 -5.14
C CYS A 19 -8.36 -8.54 -5.82
N ALA A 20 -7.25 -7.91 -6.19
CA ALA A 20 -7.25 -6.62 -6.90
C ALA A 20 -7.92 -6.74 -8.28
N VAL A 21 -7.53 -7.74 -9.09
CA VAL A 21 -8.13 -7.99 -10.41
C VAL A 21 -9.63 -8.23 -10.28
N ALA A 22 -10.05 -9.09 -9.35
CA ALA A 22 -11.46 -9.38 -9.13
C ALA A 22 -12.24 -8.13 -8.66
N ALA A 23 -11.68 -7.33 -7.75
CA ALA A 23 -12.30 -6.10 -7.28
C ALA A 23 -12.44 -5.05 -8.41
N VAL A 24 -11.43 -4.91 -9.28
CA VAL A 24 -11.53 -4.04 -10.47
C VAL A 24 -12.62 -4.54 -11.41
N LEU A 25 -12.66 -5.84 -11.73
CA LEU A 25 -13.69 -6.41 -12.61
C LEU A 25 -15.10 -6.20 -12.03
N LEU A 26 -15.28 -6.37 -10.72
CA LEU A 26 -16.56 -6.09 -10.06
C LEU A 26 -16.93 -4.60 -10.12
N GLY A 27 -15.95 -3.70 -9.97
CA GLY A 27 -16.12 -2.26 -10.20
C GLY A 27 -16.53 -1.92 -11.64
N LEU A 28 -15.92 -2.58 -12.64
CA LEU A 28 -16.31 -2.43 -14.05
C LEU A 28 -17.75 -2.91 -14.30
N VAL A 29 -18.15 -4.04 -13.70
CA VAL A 29 -19.52 -4.56 -13.77
C VAL A 29 -20.49 -3.56 -13.15
N TYR A 30 -20.18 -3.03 -11.96
CA TYR A 30 -20.96 -1.97 -11.33
C TYR A 30 -21.13 -0.76 -12.27
N MET A 31 -20.04 -0.23 -12.80
CA MET A 31 -20.06 0.94 -13.68
C MET A 31 -20.88 0.69 -14.95
N ALA A 32 -20.78 -0.51 -15.53
CA ALA A 32 -21.58 -0.89 -16.68
C ALA A 32 -23.08 -0.94 -16.36
N ILE A 33 -23.47 -1.55 -15.23
CA ILE A 33 -24.88 -1.63 -14.79
C ILE A 33 -25.42 -0.22 -14.48
N ALA A 34 -24.60 0.63 -13.87
CA ALA A 34 -24.98 1.99 -13.48
C ALA A 34 -24.98 2.99 -14.64
N GLY A 35 -24.63 2.59 -15.86
CA GLY A 35 -24.62 3.47 -17.03
C GLY A 35 -23.48 4.50 -17.02
N ALA A 36 -22.36 4.18 -16.37
CA ALA A 36 -21.20 5.06 -16.33
C ALA A 36 -20.60 5.27 -17.74
N PRO A 37 -20.00 6.44 -18.03
CA PRO A 37 -19.30 6.67 -19.28
C PRO A 37 -18.20 5.62 -19.54
N THR A 38 -18.09 5.12 -20.77
CA THR A 38 -17.08 4.12 -21.17
C THR A 38 -15.65 4.50 -20.79
N ARG A 39 -15.36 5.81 -20.78
CA ARG A 39 -14.07 6.35 -20.35
C ARG A 39 -13.70 5.93 -18.92
N TYR A 40 -14.65 5.80 -18.01
CA TYR A 40 -14.38 5.42 -16.62
C TYR A 40 -13.91 3.96 -16.53
N LEU A 41 -14.52 3.08 -17.34
CA LEU A 41 -14.11 1.69 -17.45
C LEU A 41 -12.69 1.58 -18.01
N ILE A 42 -12.39 2.33 -19.07
CA ILE A 42 -11.06 2.37 -19.69
C ILE A 42 -9.99 2.84 -18.69
N ILE A 43 -10.30 3.88 -17.90
CA ILE A 43 -9.38 4.41 -16.90
C ILE A 43 -9.07 3.37 -15.82
N ASN A 44 -10.10 2.70 -15.27
CA ASN A 44 -9.88 1.69 -14.23
C ASN A 44 -9.12 0.47 -14.78
N ALA A 45 -9.44 0.02 -16.01
CA ALA A 45 -8.70 -1.04 -16.68
C ALA A 45 -7.24 -0.65 -16.96
N GLY A 46 -7.00 0.58 -17.44
CA GLY A 46 -5.67 1.12 -17.68
C GLY A 46 -4.85 1.24 -16.39
N ALA A 47 -5.47 1.67 -15.29
CA ALA A 47 -4.83 1.73 -13.99
C ALA A 47 -4.41 0.35 -13.48
N LEU A 48 -5.20 -0.69 -13.74
CA LEU A 48 -4.82 -2.07 -13.43
C LEU A 48 -3.61 -2.52 -14.25
N VAL A 49 -3.58 -2.21 -15.55
CA VAL A 49 -2.42 -2.51 -16.43
C VAL A 49 -1.16 -1.79 -15.93
N ILE A 50 -1.27 -0.50 -15.56
CA ILE A 50 -0.16 0.27 -14.99
C ILE A 50 0.31 -0.37 -13.69
N GLY A 51 -0.59 -0.73 -12.78
CA GLY A 51 -0.26 -1.42 -11.53
C GLY A 51 0.45 -2.77 -11.74
N CYS A 52 0.02 -3.54 -12.75
CA CYS A 52 0.69 -4.78 -13.14
C CYS A 52 2.13 -4.53 -13.65
N ALA A 53 2.33 -3.47 -14.44
CA ALA A 53 3.63 -3.13 -15.02
C ALA A 53 4.61 -2.56 -13.99
N THR A 54 4.14 -1.87 -12.94
CA THR A 54 5.01 -1.26 -11.93
C THR A 54 5.51 -2.24 -10.86
N LEU A 55 4.79 -3.34 -10.62
CA LEU A 55 5.17 -4.38 -9.67
C LEU A 55 6.62 -4.91 -9.82
N PRO A 56 7.07 -5.35 -11.01
CA PRO A 56 8.44 -5.85 -11.18
C PRO A 56 9.51 -4.75 -11.00
N LEU A 57 9.21 -3.51 -11.40
CA LEU A 57 10.11 -2.36 -11.21
C LEU A 57 10.30 -2.07 -9.71
N LEU A 58 9.21 -2.14 -8.94
CA LEU A 58 9.25 -1.91 -7.51
C LEU A 58 9.96 -3.06 -6.78
N ASP A 59 9.80 -4.30 -7.23
CA ASP A 59 10.56 -5.45 -6.72
C ASP A 59 12.08 -5.25 -6.88
N LEU A 60 12.53 -4.68 -8.00
CA LEU A 60 13.94 -4.36 -8.21
C LEU A 60 14.41 -3.24 -7.27
N ALA A 61 13.61 -2.19 -7.10
CA ALA A 61 13.94 -1.07 -6.22
C ALA A 61 14.02 -1.48 -4.73
N VAL A 62 13.13 -2.38 -4.32
CA VAL A 62 13.06 -2.95 -2.96
C VAL A 62 14.22 -3.92 -2.68
N ALA A 63 14.81 -4.54 -3.71
CA ALA A 63 15.98 -5.41 -3.56
C ALA A 63 17.25 -4.65 -3.11
N GLY A 64 17.29 -3.33 -3.28
CA GLY A 64 18.43 -2.46 -2.91
C GLY A 64 18.65 -2.23 -1.40
N GLY A 65 17.96 -2.98 -0.52
CA GLY A 65 18.15 -2.92 0.93
C GLY A 65 17.54 -1.70 1.62
N SER A 66 17.85 -1.52 2.91
CA SER A 66 17.18 -0.55 3.79
C SER A 66 17.42 0.92 3.43
N ARG A 67 18.61 1.24 2.91
CA ARG A 67 18.94 2.60 2.46
C ARG A 67 18.17 2.99 1.21
N SER A 68 18.01 2.07 0.25
CA SER A 68 17.20 2.27 -0.95
C SER A 68 15.75 2.57 -0.57
N LEU A 69 15.16 1.75 0.30
CA LEU A 69 13.78 1.92 0.75
C LEU A 69 13.55 3.24 1.50
N GLY A 70 14.49 3.65 2.36
CA GLY A 70 14.43 4.97 3.00
C GLY A 70 14.45 6.12 1.99
N GLY A 71 15.30 6.04 0.95
CA GLY A 71 15.34 7.01 -0.13
C GLY A 71 14.03 7.06 -0.94
N ILE A 72 13.43 5.90 -1.22
CA ILE A 72 12.13 5.81 -1.92
C ILE A 72 11.02 6.47 -1.08
N VAL A 73 10.97 6.22 0.23
CA VAL A 73 9.99 6.87 1.13
C VAL A 73 10.16 8.39 1.11
N VAL A 74 11.39 8.90 1.13
CA VAL A 74 11.66 10.35 1.02
C VAL A 74 11.25 10.90 -0.34
N ALA A 75 11.55 10.21 -1.44
CA ALA A 75 11.15 10.64 -2.77
C ALA A 75 9.62 10.72 -2.92
N MET A 76 8.90 9.73 -2.38
CA MET A 76 7.43 9.75 -2.35
C MET A 76 6.90 10.90 -1.48
N ALA A 77 7.50 11.14 -0.31
CA ALA A 77 7.13 12.27 0.56
C ALA A 77 7.35 13.63 -0.14
N ALA A 78 8.46 13.77 -0.86
CA ALA A 78 8.76 14.97 -1.64
C ALA A 78 7.72 15.18 -2.76
N ALA A 79 7.26 14.12 -3.43
CA ALA A 79 6.18 14.21 -4.41
C ALA A 79 4.85 14.65 -3.78
N LEU A 80 4.52 14.17 -2.58
CA LEU A 80 3.34 14.62 -1.83
C LEU A 80 3.46 16.10 -1.43
N LEU A 81 4.61 16.54 -0.93
CA LEU A 81 4.86 17.95 -0.63
C LEU A 81 4.79 18.83 -1.88
N ALA A 82 5.37 18.39 -2.99
CA ALA A 82 5.29 19.10 -4.26
C ALA A 82 3.83 19.24 -4.70
N THR A 83 3.01 18.20 -4.52
CA THR A 83 1.57 18.29 -4.81
C THR A 83 0.87 19.28 -3.88
N ALA A 84 1.21 19.26 -2.58
CA ALA A 84 0.62 20.18 -1.60
C ALA A 84 0.94 21.65 -1.87
N ILE A 85 2.11 21.94 -2.43
CA ILE A 85 2.63 23.31 -2.64
C ILE A 85 2.32 23.81 -4.05
N LEU A 86 2.47 22.96 -5.06
CA LEU A 86 2.41 23.31 -6.48
C LEU A 86 1.16 22.78 -7.18
N GLY A 87 0.42 21.88 -6.54
CA GLY A 87 -0.77 21.28 -7.13
C GLY A 87 -1.91 22.29 -7.31
N PRO A 88 -2.77 22.07 -8.31
CA PRO A 88 -3.96 22.91 -8.50
C PRO A 88 -4.87 22.82 -7.26
N GLN A 89 -5.34 23.97 -6.80
CA GLN A 89 -6.32 24.02 -5.71
C GLN A 89 -7.71 23.76 -6.27
N VAL A 90 -8.40 22.76 -5.70
CA VAL A 90 -9.81 22.48 -5.95
C VAL A 90 -10.51 22.58 -4.61
N GLU A 91 -11.46 23.52 -4.49
CA GLU A 91 -12.18 23.81 -3.24
C GLU A 91 -11.23 24.02 -2.03
N GLY A 92 -10.13 24.73 -2.24
CA GLY A 92 -9.15 25.06 -1.19
C GLY A 92 -8.20 23.91 -0.81
N ALA A 93 -8.21 22.78 -1.52
CA ALA A 93 -7.30 21.66 -1.30
C ALA A 93 -6.46 21.34 -2.57
N ALA A 94 -5.14 21.30 -2.41
CA ALA A 94 -4.19 20.90 -3.46
C ALA A 94 -3.82 19.41 -3.33
N ARG A 95 -4.80 18.52 -3.51
CA ARG A 95 -4.63 17.06 -3.30
C ARG A 95 -4.59 16.23 -4.60
N TRP A 96 -4.77 16.86 -5.76
CA TRP A 96 -4.81 16.18 -7.05
C TRP A 96 -3.82 16.73 -8.06
N VAL A 97 -3.45 15.89 -9.01
CA VAL A 97 -2.66 16.26 -10.19
C VAL A 97 -3.44 15.82 -11.43
N ASP A 98 -3.59 16.72 -12.40
CA ASP A 98 -4.15 16.40 -13.71
C ASP A 98 -3.03 15.98 -14.67
N LEU A 99 -3.12 14.76 -15.19
CA LEU A 99 -2.22 14.19 -16.15
C LEU A 99 -2.97 13.97 -17.48
N GLY A 100 -3.11 15.04 -18.27
CA GLY A 100 -3.70 14.98 -19.61
C GLY A 100 -5.17 14.55 -19.60
N GLY A 101 -5.96 15.06 -18.65
CA GLY A 101 -7.37 14.73 -18.46
C GLY A 101 -7.60 13.53 -17.53
N PHE A 102 -6.54 13.00 -16.92
CA PHE A 102 -6.62 11.97 -15.89
C PHE A 102 -6.23 12.55 -14.54
N VAL A 103 -7.21 12.67 -13.66
CA VAL A 103 -7.01 13.22 -12.32
C VAL A 103 -6.53 12.10 -11.39
N VAL A 104 -5.36 12.31 -10.80
CA VAL A 104 -4.73 11.40 -9.84
C VAL A 104 -4.69 12.08 -8.49
N GLN A 105 -5.10 11.37 -7.44
CA GLN A 105 -4.80 11.73 -6.05
C GLN A 105 -3.47 11.04 -5.66
N PRO A 106 -2.33 11.76 -5.56
CA PRO A 106 -1.04 11.13 -5.35
C PRO A 106 -0.93 10.45 -3.98
N SER A 107 -1.57 10.99 -2.95
CA SER A 107 -1.61 10.39 -1.60
C SER A 107 -2.17 8.98 -1.62
N LEU A 108 -3.23 8.71 -2.39
CA LEU A 108 -3.85 7.39 -2.49
C LEU A 108 -3.00 6.37 -3.28
N VAL A 109 -2.02 6.84 -4.07
CA VAL A 109 -1.03 5.98 -4.75
C VAL A 109 0.18 5.73 -3.84
N LEU A 110 0.75 6.80 -3.31
CA LEU A 110 2.07 6.78 -2.67
C LEU A 110 2.00 6.34 -1.21
N LEU A 111 1.02 6.81 -0.45
CA LEU A 111 0.94 6.58 0.99
C LEU A 111 0.83 5.09 1.37
N PRO A 112 0.02 4.25 0.69
CA PRO A 112 0.01 2.80 0.91
C PRO A 112 1.40 2.18 0.79
N VAL A 113 2.17 2.59 -0.23
CA VAL A 113 3.52 2.09 -0.51
C VAL A 113 4.52 2.57 0.55
N MET A 114 4.43 3.85 0.92
CA MET A 114 5.28 4.44 1.96
C MET A 114 5.12 3.74 3.30
N LEU A 115 3.88 3.46 3.71
CA LEU A 115 3.57 2.85 5.00
C LEU A 115 4.08 1.42 5.11
N VAL A 116 3.88 0.63 4.05
CA VAL A 116 4.38 -0.75 4.03
C VAL A 116 5.90 -0.82 3.87
N ALA A 117 6.52 0.11 3.12
CA ALA A 117 7.98 0.22 3.08
C ALA A 117 8.55 0.63 4.44
N PHE A 118 7.91 1.58 5.12
CA PHE A 118 8.31 2.03 6.44
C PHE A 118 8.24 0.92 7.47
N ALA A 119 7.23 0.06 7.44
CA ALA A 119 7.14 -1.12 8.33
C ALA A 119 8.39 -2.02 8.27
N ARG A 120 9.00 -2.13 7.08
CA ARG A 120 10.17 -2.98 6.82
C ARG A 120 11.51 -2.32 7.15
N THR A 121 11.67 -1.02 6.91
CA THR A 121 12.98 -0.35 6.95
C THR A 121 12.99 0.92 7.80
N ARG A 122 12.41 0.82 9.01
CA ARG A 122 12.26 1.86 10.07
C ARG A 122 13.56 2.58 10.46
N THR A 123 14.20 3.23 9.50
CA THR A 123 15.45 4.00 9.58
C THR A 123 15.12 5.48 9.75
N THR A 124 16.06 6.26 10.28
CA THR A 124 15.89 7.72 10.46
C THR A 124 15.53 8.43 9.15
N LEU A 125 16.09 7.99 8.01
CA LEU A 125 15.78 8.55 6.70
C LEU A 125 14.31 8.29 6.32
N ALA A 126 13.83 7.06 6.48
CA ALA A 126 12.45 6.71 6.21
C ALA A 126 11.50 7.46 7.17
N THR A 127 11.87 7.60 8.46
CA THR A 127 11.12 8.41 9.43
C THR A 127 11.01 9.87 8.98
N GLY A 128 12.08 10.47 8.47
CA GLY A 128 12.06 11.81 7.90
C GLY A 128 11.06 11.93 6.76
N GLY A 129 10.99 10.92 5.88
CA GLY A 129 9.97 10.85 4.82
C GLY A 129 8.54 10.71 5.36
N ILE A 130 8.31 9.93 6.42
CA ILE A 130 6.99 9.84 7.07
C ILE A 130 6.57 11.16 7.72
N VAL A 131 7.50 11.86 8.38
CA VAL A 131 7.26 13.19 8.95
C VAL A 131 6.93 14.21 7.84
N ALA A 132 7.68 14.18 6.74
CA ALA A 132 7.40 15.02 5.57
C ALA A 132 6.04 14.71 4.93
N ALA A 133 5.64 13.43 4.87
CA ALA A 133 4.32 13.03 4.41
C ALA A 133 3.21 13.55 5.33
N ALA A 134 3.39 13.46 6.65
CA ALA A 134 2.43 14.03 7.60
C ALA A 134 2.25 15.54 7.39
N ALA A 135 3.35 16.27 7.18
CA ALA A 135 3.30 17.69 6.85
C ALA A 135 2.59 17.96 5.51
N ALA A 136 2.87 17.15 4.47
CA ALA A 136 2.17 17.26 3.19
C ALA A 136 0.66 17.06 3.34
N LEU A 137 0.22 16.03 4.07
CA LEU A 137 -1.20 15.74 4.27
C LEU A 137 -1.91 16.82 5.09
N ALA A 138 -1.22 17.43 6.06
CA ALA A 138 -1.71 18.58 6.80
C ALA A 138 -1.89 19.83 5.90
N LEU A 139 -0.98 20.03 4.94
CA LEU A 139 -1.07 21.09 3.94
C LEU A 139 -2.14 20.83 2.87
N GLN A 140 -2.41 19.55 2.53
CA GLN A 140 -3.43 19.09 1.57
C GLN A 140 -4.86 19.04 2.11
N PRO A 141 -5.09 19.49 3.35
CA PRO A 141 -6.00 18.89 4.35
C PRO A 141 -6.76 17.62 3.93
N ASP A 142 -6.05 16.51 3.73
CA ASP A 142 -6.67 15.23 3.37
C ASP A 142 -6.86 14.34 4.61
N ARG A 143 -8.04 14.42 5.22
CA ARG A 143 -8.38 13.73 6.47
C ARG A 143 -8.33 12.21 6.33
N ALA A 144 -8.79 11.68 5.20
CA ALA A 144 -8.80 10.23 4.96
C ALA A 144 -7.38 9.68 4.88
N MET A 145 -6.49 10.37 4.17
CA MET A 145 -5.09 9.95 4.06
C MET A 145 -4.31 10.22 5.35
N ALA A 146 -4.60 11.29 6.07
CA ALA A 146 -4.01 11.52 7.39
C ALA A 146 -4.44 10.44 8.40
N ALA A 147 -5.71 10.03 8.40
CA ALA A 147 -6.21 8.94 9.23
C ALA A 147 -5.55 7.59 8.85
N MET A 148 -5.36 7.34 7.55
CA MET A 148 -4.63 6.16 7.07
C MET A 148 -3.20 6.11 7.62
N LEU A 149 -2.49 7.24 7.56
CA LEU A 149 -1.14 7.37 8.12
C LEU A 149 -1.12 7.08 9.63
N VAL A 150 -2.02 7.70 10.39
CA VAL A 150 -2.12 7.49 11.84
C VAL A 150 -2.42 6.04 12.19
N VAL A 151 -3.46 5.44 11.61
CA VAL A 151 -3.89 4.08 11.96
C VAL A 151 -2.85 3.04 11.56
N ALA A 152 -2.17 3.21 10.41
CA ALA A 152 -1.07 2.34 10.03
C ALA A 152 0.10 2.42 11.02
N LEU A 153 0.45 3.63 11.50
CA LEU A 153 1.51 3.82 12.49
C LEU A 153 1.10 3.36 13.90
N VAL A 154 -0.17 3.48 14.28
CA VAL A 154 -0.71 2.86 15.51
C VAL A 154 -0.59 1.34 15.42
N THR A 155 -1.02 0.76 14.30
CA THR A 155 -0.93 -0.69 14.06
C THR A 155 0.52 -1.17 14.17
N LEU A 156 1.45 -0.44 13.53
CA LEU A 156 2.88 -0.73 13.61
C LEU A 156 3.42 -0.56 15.03
N ALA A 157 3.02 0.49 15.77
CA ALA A 157 3.45 0.73 17.14
C ALA A 157 2.97 -0.36 18.11
N LEU A 158 1.76 -0.91 17.89
CA LEU A 158 1.21 -1.99 18.70
C LEU A 158 1.95 -3.33 18.49
N LEU A 159 2.45 -3.58 17.26
CA LEU A 159 3.11 -4.84 16.93
C LEU A 159 4.63 -4.79 17.08
N ARG A 160 5.26 -3.67 16.75
CA ARG A 160 6.71 -3.46 16.86
C ARG A 160 7.04 -2.00 17.16
N ARG A 161 6.89 -1.63 18.44
CA ARG A 161 7.24 -0.30 18.95
C ARG A 161 8.74 -0.03 18.88
N ASP A 162 9.11 1.11 18.30
CA ASP A 162 10.44 1.68 18.40
C ASP A 162 10.39 3.22 18.28
N ARG A 163 11.53 3.88 18.50
CA ARG A 163 11.63 5.35 18.48
C ARG A 163 11.18 5.96 17.16
N ASN A 164 11.50 5.34 16.02
CA ASN A 164 11.17 5.86 14.70
C ASN A 164 9.67 5.80 14.45
N VAL A 165 9.02 4.70 14.85
CA VAL A 165 7.57 4.57 14.76
C VAL A 165 6.86 5.61 15.62
N LEU A 166 7.35 5.87 16.84
CA LEU A 166 6.75 6.86 17.73
C LEU A 166 6.89 8.29 17.23
N ILE A 167 8.04 8.65 16.66
CA ILE A 167 8.25 9.96 16.02
C ILE A 167 7.29 10.14 14.84
N GLY A 168 7.21 9.13 13.97
CA GLY A 168 6.27 9.14 12.84
C GLY A 168 4.82 9.28 13.32
N LEU A 169 4.43 8.51 14.35
CA LEU A 169 3.06 8.53 14.90
C LEU A 169 2.72 9.90 15.51
N ALA A 170 3.65 10.53 16.24
CA ALA A 170 3.46 11.86 16.79
C ALA A 170 3.23 12.89 15.66
N ALA A 171 4.08 12.89 14.63
CA ALA A 171 3.93 13.79 13.48
C ALA A 171 2.62 13.54 12.72
N ALA A 172 2.26 12.28 12.48
CA ALA A 172 1.01 11.90 11.83
C ALA A 172 -0.23 12.34 12.62
N SER A 173 -0.18 12.21 13.96
CA SER A 173 -1.28 12.61 14.83
C SER A 173 -1.48 14.12 14.81
N ILE A 174 -0.39 14.90 14.85
CA ILE A 174 -0.43 16.36 14.68
C ILE A 174 -1.03 16.71 13.31
N GLY A 175 -0.55 16.06 12.24
CA GLY A 175 -1.07 16.27 10.90
C GLY A 175 -2.57 15.99 10.78
N LEU A 176 -3.04 14.87 11.35
CA LEU A 176 -4.47 14.54 11.40
C LEU A 176 -5.27 15.62 12.14
N THR A 177 -4.82 16.09 13.30
CA THR A 177 -5.49 17.18 14.03
C THR A 177 -5.64 18.42 13.16
N VAL A 178 -4.60 18.83 12.43
CA VAL A 178 -4.66 19.96 11.49
C VAL A 178 -5.70 19.73 10.38
N THR A 179 -5.80 18.51 9.84
CA THR A 179 -6.81 18.20 8.82
C THR A 179 -8.25 18.21 9.36
N LEU A 180 -8.44 17.90 10.65
CA LEU A 180 -9.76 17.88 11.29
C LEU A 180 -10.30 19.30 11.54
N GLU A 181 -9.42 20.29 11.73
CA GLU A 181 -9.81 21.70 11.92
C GLU A 181 -10.40 22.34 10.66
N ARG A 182 -10.12 21.79 9.48
CA ARG A 182 -10.63 22.33 8.20
C ARG A 182 -11.80 21.49 7.71
N ALA A 183 -12.94 22.11 7.45
CA ALA A 183 -14.11 21.45 6.85
C ALA A 183 -13.77 20.87 5.47
N ASP A 184 -13.99 19.56 5.27
CA ASP A 184 -13.96 18.93 3.95
C ASP A 184 -15.40 18.92 3.41
N ALA A 185 -15.72 19.91 2.56
CA ALA A 185 -17.06 20.15 2.04
C ALA A 185 -17.23 19.67 0.59
N LEU A 186 -16.35 18.80 0.12
CA LEU A 186 -16.39 18.35 -1.25
C LEU A 186 -17.67 17.55 -1.55
N PRO A 187 -18.39 17.89 -2.63
CA PRO A 187 -19.57 17.15 -3.03
C PRO A 187 -19.17 15.73 -3.44
N ALA A 188 -20.08 14.78 -3.22
CA ALA A 188 -19.90 13.41 -3.69
C ALA A 188 -19.81 13.37 -5.21
N VAL A 189 -18.76 12.74 -5.73
CA VAL A 189 -18.52 12.56 -7.16
C VAL A 189 -19.21 11.26 -7.63
N PRO A 190 -20.03 11.31 -8.70
CA PRO A 190 -20.71 10.14 -9.24
C PRO A 190 -19.75 9.00 -9.58
N TYR A 191 -20.15 7.77 -9.28
CA TYR A 191 -19.38 6.54 -9.51
C TYR A 191 -18.08 6.40 -8.71
N VAL A 192 -17.71 7.39 -7.90
CA VAL A 192 -16.49 7.43 -7.08
C VAL A 192 -16.85 7.29 -5.60
N ASP A 193 -17.71 8.20 -5.14
CA ASP A 193 -18.06 8.37 -3.73
C ASP A 193 -19.42 7.77 -3.43
N GLN A 194 -19.65 7.39 -2.17
CA GLN A 194 -20.93 6.86 -1.68
C GLN A 194 -21.45 5.61 -2.41
N ILE A 195 -20.64 4.98 -3.28
CA ILE A 195 -21.07 3.84 -4.10
C ILE A 195 -21.30 2.57 -3.28
N LEU A 196 -20.83 2.51 -2.03
CA LEU A 196 -21.21 1.48 -1.07
C LEU A 196 -22.73 1.48 -0.80
N TYR A 197 -23.39 2.62 -0.99
CA TYR A 197 -24.82 2.79 -0.77
C TYR A 197 -25.57 3.03 -2.09
N SER A 198 -25.10 3.98 -2.90
CA SER A 198 -25.80 4.41 -4.11
C SER A 198 -25.90 3.32 -5.18
N SER A 199 -24.99 2.34 -5.19
CA SER A 199 -25.06 1.20 -6.10
C SER A 199 -26.28 0.31 -5.88
N PHE A 200 -26.78 0.18 -4.64
CA PHE A 200 -28.01 -0.57 -4.35
C PHE A 200 -29.26 0.13 -4.87
N ASN A 201 -29.23 1.46 -4.98
CA ASN A 201 -30.33 2.24 -5.58
C ASN A 201 -30.40 2.05 -7.10
N VAL A 202 -29.30 1.65 -7.73
CA VAL A 202 -29.26 1.29 -9.15
C VAL A 202 -29.77 -0.14 -9.34
N HIS A 203 -29.14 -1.11 -8.66
CA HIS A 203 -29.48 -2.52 -8.79
C HIS A 203 -28.87 -3.35 -7.66
N LEU A 204 -29.57 -4.40 -7.19
CA LEU A 204 -29.03 -5.29 -6.15
C LEU A 204 -27.68 -5.91 -6.53
N ALA A 205 -27.56 -6.42 -7.77
CA ALA A 205 -26.31 -7.00 -8.26
C ALA A 205 -25.16 -5.97 -8.33
N ALA A 206 -25.45 -4.70 -8.60
CA ALA A 206 -24.45 -3.64 -8.59
C ALA A 206 -23.95 -3.40 -7.16
N GLY A 207 -24.87 -3.31 -6.18
CA GLY A 207 -24.50 -3.22 -4.76
C GLY A 207 -23.69 -4.40 -4.25
N LEU A 208 -24.09 -5.62 -4.60
CA LEU A 208 -23.33 -6.83 -4.24
C LEU A 208 -21.95 -6.88 -4.90
N ALA A 209 -21.83 -6.43 -6.15
CA ALA A 209 -20.55 -6.33 -6.83
C ALA A 209 -19.62 -5.35 -6.12
N VAL A 210 -20.14 -4.17 -5.74
CA VAL A 210 -19.36 -3.18 -5.00
C VAL A 210 -18.92 -3.72 -3.66
N LEU A 211 -19.84 -4.23 -2.85
CA LEU A 211 -19.55 -4.76 -1.51
C LEU A 211 -18.53 -5.91 -1.56
N THR A 212 -18.72 -6.85 -2.49
CA THR A 212 -17.79 -7.97 -2.68
C THR A 212 -16.41 -7.47 -3.10
N GLY A 213 -16.36 -6.54 -4.05
CA GLY A 213 -15.11 -5.91 -4.49
C GLY A 213 -14.38 -5.27 -3.31
N THR A 214 -15.08 -4.49 -2.48
CA THR A 214 -14.54 -3.82 -1.30
C THR A 214 -14.00 -4.81 -0.26
N VAL A 215 -14.72 -5.90 0.03
CA VAL A 215 -14.27 -6.92 1.00
C VAL A 215 -13.01 -7.64 0.52
N LEU A 216 -12.83 -7.84 -0.79
CA LEU A 216 -11.65 -8.51 -1.35
C LEU A 216 -10.33 -7.78 -1.02
N LEU A 217 -10.36 -6.46 -0.81
CA LEU A 217 -9.15 -5.67 -0.54
C LEU A 217 -8.41 -6.11 0.73
N VAL A 218 -9.15 -6.58 1.75
CA VAL A 218 -8.58 -6.97 3.05
C VAL A 218 -8.30 -8.48 3.16
N VAL A 219 -8.76 -9.29 2.21
CA VAL A 219 -8.57 -10.74 2.20
C VAL A 219 -7.09 -11.17 2.30
N PRO A 220 -6.15 -10.55 1.58
CA PRO A 220 -4.73 -10.94 1.66
C PRO A 220 -4.14 -10.70 3.06
N ALA A 221 -4.51 -9.61 3.71
CA ALA A 221 -4.10 -9.30 5.08
C ALA A 221 -4.64 -10.33 6.07
N LEU A 222 -5.94 -10.64 6.01
CA LEU A 222 -6.57 -11.61 6.90
C LEU A 222 -6.03 -13.03 6.69
N SER A 223 -5.81 -13.42 5.44
CA SER A 223 -5.24 -14.72 5.09
C SER A 223 -3.80 -14.85 5.58
N GLY A 224 -2.97 -13.85 5.31
CA GLY A 224 -1.57 -13.81 5.71
C GLY A 224 -1.37 -13.76 7.21
N TRP A 225 -2.10 -12.90 7.92
CA TRP A 225 -2.06 -12.80 9.38
C TRP A 225 -2.27 -14.15 10.09
N ARG A 226 -3.18 -14.97 9.56
CA ARG A 226 -3.50 -16.31 10.10
C ARG A 226 -2.46 -17.37 9.74
N ARG A 227 -1.84 -17.28 8.56
CA ARG A 227 -1.05 -18.37 7.96
C ARG A 227 0.46 -18.15 7.99
N ASP A 228 0.90 -16.91 8.16
CA ASP A 228 2.31 -16.52 8.11
C ASP A 228 2.65 -15.61 9.31
N PRO A 229 2.95 -16.23 10.47
CA PRO A 229 3.26 -15.50 11.71
C PRO A 229 4.48 -14.58 11.59
N ASP A 230 5.47 -14.96 10.79
CA ASP A 230 6.75 -14.25 10.68
C ASP A 230 6.60 -12.89 9.99
N CYS A 231 5.67 -12.79 9.03
CA CYS A 231 5.34 -11.56 8.31
C CYS A 231 4.09 -10.83 8.82
N ARG A 232 3.60 -11.13 10.04
CA ARG A 232 2.36 -10.54 10.61
C ARG A 232 2.30 -9.01 10.56
N VAL A 233 3.43 -8.34 10.79
CA VAL A 233 3.49 -6.87 10.78
C VAL A 233 3.14 -6.31 9.41
N ASP A 234 3.67 -6.92 8.34
CA ASP A 234 3.44 -6.47 6.96
C ASP A 234 1.97 -6.63 6.59
N TYR A 235 1.35 -7.76 6.94
CA TYR A 235 -0.08 -7.99 6.73
C TYR A 235 -0.96 -7.04 7.52
N ALA A 236 -0.63 -6.76 8.79
CA ALA A 236 -1.41 -5.88 9.63
C ALA A 236 -1.37 -4.44 9.13
N VAL A 237 -0.19 -3.93 8.76
CA VAL A 237 -0.06 -2.58 8.19
C VAL A 237 -0.77 -2.49 6.85
N PHE A 238 -0.58 -3.46 5.94
CA PHE A 238 -1.30 -3.50 4.66
C PHE A 238 -2.83 -3.53 4.87
N GLY A 239 -3.30 -4.38 5.78
CA GLY A 239 -4.72 -4.50 6.11
C GLY A 239 -5.28 -3.21 6.70
N ALA A 240 -4.55 -2.56 7.60
CA ALA A 240 -4.94 -1.30 8.23
C ALA A 240 -5.08 -0.17 7.20
N VAL A 241 -4.12 -0.04 6.27
CA VAL A 241 -4.14 0.95 5.18
C VAL A 241 -5.43 0.83 4.36
N TRP A 242 -5.72 -0.36 3.86
CA TRP A 242 -6.88 -0.57 2.99
C TRP A 242 -8.20 -0.59 3.75
N PHE A 243 -8.21 -1.06 4.99
CA PHE A 243 -9.38 -0.96 5.86
C PHE A 243 -9.76 0.50 6.13
N VAL A 244 -8.79 1.38 6.38
CA VAL A 244 -9.09 2.81 6.59
C VAL A 244 -9.57 3.48 5.31
N ALA A 245 -9.04 3.11 4.14
CA ALA A 245 -9.57 3.60 2.87
C ALA A 245 -11.05 3.23 2.68
N ILE A 246 -11.42 1.99 3.03
CA ILE A 246 -12.81 1.52 3.01
C ILE A 246 -13.66 2.29 4.03
N LEU A 247 -13.16 2.48 5.25
CA LEU A 247 -13.87 3.19 6.31
C LEU A 247 -14.10 4.66 5.94
N ALA A 248 -13.11 5.32 5.34
CA ALA A 248 -13.25 6.68 4.83
C ALA A 248 -14.37 6.75 3.79
N ALA A 249 -14.37 5.85 2.80
CA ALA A 249 -15.43 5.78 1.79
C ALA A 249 -16.83 5.49 2.36
N ALA A 250 -16.90 4.76 3.48
CA ALA A 250 -18.16 4.47 4.16
C ALA A 250 -18.70 5.65 5.00
N LEU A 251 -17.80 6.49 5.53
CA LEU A 251 -18.15 7.57 6.47
C LEU A 251 -18.28 8.95 5.82
N GLY A 252 -17.75 9.14 4.61
CA GLY A 252 -17.75 10.44 3.96
C GLY A 252 -17.68 10.36 2.44
N ASN A 253 -17.57 11.53 1.80
CA ASN A 253 -17.43 11.66 0.35
C ASN A 253 -15.97 11.39 -0.06
N TYR A 254 -15.52 10.17 0.21
CA TYR A 254 -14.21 9.69 -0.16
C TYR A 254 -14.31 8.56 -1.18
N PRO A 255 -13.32 8.43 -2.08
CA PRO A 255 -13.36 7.41 -3.13
C PRO A 255 -13.45 6.00 -2.55
N THR A 256 -14.40 5.21 -3.04
CA THR A 256 -14.46 3.78 -2.71
C THR A 256 -13.29 3.06 -3.39
N PRO A 257 -12.31 2.54 -2.64
CA PRO A 257 -11.03 2.11 -3.22
C PRO A 257 -11.21 0.94 -4.19
N ILE A 258 -10.51 1.02 -5.32
CA ILE A 258 -10.42 0.02 -6.42
C ILE A 258 -11.71 -0.20 -7.21
N VAL A 259 -12.85 -0.24 -6.51
CA VAL A 259 -14.16 -0.56 -7.08
C VAL A 259 -14.80 0.66 -7.74
N GLY A 260 -14.68 1.83 -7.12
CA GLY A 260 -15.16 3.09 -7.68
C GLY A 260 -14.32 3.55 -8.86
N TYR A 261 -14.85 4.49 -9.61
CA TYR A 261 -14.10 5.19 -10.64
C TYR A 261 -12.88 5.89 -10.02
N GLY A 262 -11.68 5.64 -10.55
CA GLY A 262 -10.45 6.27 -10.08
C GLY A 262 -9.26 5.32 -10.11
N GLY A 263 -8.21 5.70 -10.85
CA GLY A 263 -7.03 4.84 -10.99
C GLY A 263 -6.07 4.85 -9.80
N SER A 264 -6.09 5.90 -8.95
CA SER A 264 -5.13 6.06 -7.85
C SER A 264 -5.14 4.89 -6.87
N ALA A 265 -6.32 4.48 -6.39
CA ALA A 265 -6.43 3.36 -5.46
C ALA A 265 -5.98 2.03 -6.08
N ILE A 266 -6.26 1.82 -7.36
CA ILE A 266 -5.86 0.61 -8.10
C ILE A 266 -4.33 0.54 -8.15
N ILE A 267 -3.68 1.61 -8.57
CA ILE A 267 -2.21 1.68 -8.68
C ILE A 267 -1.58 1.55 -7.29
N GLY A 268 -2.09 2.28 -6.29
CA GLY A 268 -1.60 2.23 -4.91
C GLY A 268 -1.72 0.83 -4.29
N TYR A 269 -2.85 0.14 -4.51
CA TYR A 269 -3.04 -1.24 -4.04
C TYR A 269 -2.02 -2.16 -4.65
N MET A 270 -1.92 -2.16 -5.99
CA MET A 270 -1.01 -3.02 -6.73
C MET A 270 0.44 -2.79 -6.31
N MET A 271 0.88 -1.54 -6.18
CA MET A 271 2.24 -1.24 -5.72
C MET A 271 2.47 -1.68 -4.26
N SER A 272 1.49 -1.48 -3.38
CA SER A 272 1.62 -1.89 -1.97
C SER A 272 1.71 -3.42 -1.77
N LEU A 273 1.29 -4.23 -2.74
CA LEU A 273 1.46 -5.69 -2.71
C LEU A 273 2.94 -6.11 -2.68
N VAL A 274 3.88 -5.26 -3.10
CA VAL A 274 5.32 -5.54 -3.00
C VAL A 274 5.77 -5.80 -1.56
N ALA A 275 5.01 -5.36 -0.57
CA ALA A 275 5.34 -5.59 0.83
C ALA A 275 4.94 -6.96 1.35
N LEU A 276 3.95 -7.61 0.75
CA LEU A 276 3.56 -8.96 1.17
C LEU A 276 4.66 -9.96 0.77
N PRO A 277 4.85 -11.10 1.44
CA PRO A 277 5.83 -12.08 1.00
C PRO A 277 5.37 -12.80 -0.27
N ARG A 278 6.32 -13.24 -1.12
CA ARG A 278 6.02 -14.01 -2.33
C ARG A 278 5.49 -15.40 -2.01
N HIS A 279 6.01 -16.01 -0.94
CA HIS A 279 5.65 -17.33 -0.45
C HIS A 279 5.51 -17.26 1.08
N ALA A 280 4.40 -17.76 1.61
CA ALA A 280 4.20 -17.90 3.05
C ALA A 280 5.07 -19.06 3.58
N GLY A 281 5.80 -18.82 4.67
CA GLY A 281 6.56 -19.87 5.36
C GLY A 281 7.88 -20.32 4.72
N SER A 282 8.47 -19.51 3.81
CA SER A 282 9.89 -19.72 3.46
C SER A 282 10.74 -18.92 4.45
N PRO A 283 11.53 -19.58 5.33
CA PRO A 283 12.55 -18.88 6.09
C PRO A 283 13.49 -18.23 5.07
N ALA A 284 13.62 -16.91 5.15
CA ALA A 284 14.59 -16.18 4.36
C ALA A 284 15.99 -16.69 4.73
N ALA A 285 16.59 -17.48 3.85
CA ALA A 285 18.03 -17.52 3.58
C ALA A 285 19.00 -17.46 4.78
N GLU A 286 18.68 -18.10 5.90
CA GLU A 286 19.67 -18.50 6.91
C GLU A 286 19.95 -19.99 6.67
N THR A 287 20.94 -20.30 5.84
CA THR A 287 21.82 -21.51 5.84
C THR A 287 22.46 -21.70 4.46
N THR A 288 23.35 -20.79 4.06
CA THR A 288 24.43 -21.16 3.10
C THR A 288 25.72 -20.35 3.28
N ALA A 289 25.91 -19.69 4.43
CA ALA A 289 27.19 -19.08 4.82
C ALA A 289 27.79 -19.68 6.10
N SER A 290 27.26 -20.81 6.58
CA SER A 290 27.79 -21.56 7.74
C SER A 290 27.99 -23.03 7.37
N SER A 291 28.85 -23.32 6.39
CA SER A 291 29.46 -24.65 6.20
C SER A 291 30.66 -24.67 5.23
N ARG A 292 31.46 -23.61 5.14
CA ARG A 292 32.84 -23.73 4.60
C ARG A 292 33.85 -23.69 5.75
N GLY A 293 33.81 -24.77 6.51
CA GLY A 293 34.85 -25.17 7.45
C GLY A 293 34.99 -26.69 7.34
N SER A 294 35.79 -27.15 6.39
CA SER A 294 36.57 -28.38 6.49
C SER A 294 37.58 -28.41 5.34
N ASP A 295 38.83 -28.27 5.74
CA ASP A 295 40.05 -28.59 5.00
C ASP A 295 39.93 -29.96 4.31
N PRO A 296 40.57 -30.12 3.13
CA PRO A 296 41.79 -30.91 3.19
C PRO A 296 42.83 -30.43 2.16
N THR A 297 44.01 -30.02 2.60
CA THR A 297 45.26 -30.34 1.86
C THR A 297 46.49 -30.20 2.75
N THR A 298 46.99 -31.33 3.24
CA THR A 298 48.43 -31.52 3.43
C THR A 298 49.04 -31.88 2.08
N PRO A 299 50.16 -31.27 1.69
CA PRO A 299 51.33 -32.11 1.47
C PRO A 299 52.66 -31.47 1.92
N GLY A 300 53.45 -32.29 2.63
CA GLY A 300 54.89 -32.46 2.46
C GLY A 300 55.82 -31.25 2.54
N GLY A 301 56.64 -31.21 3.59
CA GLY A 301 57.83 -30.36 3.63
C GLY A 301 58.68 -30.57 4.89
N HIS A 302 59.61 -31.52 4.81
CA HIS A 302 60.70 -31.71 5.76
C HIS A 302 61.48 -30.40 6.01
N LEU A 303 61.82 -30.08 7.27
CA LEU A 303 63.22 -29.79 7.63
C LEU A 303 63.45 -29.81 9.15
N ARG A 304 64.61 -30.39 9.50
CA ARG A 304 65.17 -30.66 10.82
C ARG A 304 65.64 -29.40 11.55
N VAL A 305 65.89 -29.60 12.86
CA VAL A 305 66.99 -29.13 13.75
C VAL A 305 66.33 -28.64 15.05
N GLY A 306 66.57 -29.15 16.26
CA GLY A 306 67.74 -29.82 16.81
C GLY A 306 68.33 -28.95 17.93
N LEU A 307 68.30 -29.48 19.16
CA LEU A 307 69.08 -29.10 20.35
C LEU A 307 68.62 -27.91 21.22
N GLY A 308 68.61 -28.15 22.53
CA GLY A 308 68.76 -27.15 23.58
C GLY A 308 67.72 -27.23 24.67
#